data_AF-A0A8J8SWK8-F1
#
_entry.id   AF-A0A8J8SWK8-F1
#
_cell.length_a   1.000
_cell.length_b   1.000
_cell.length_c   1.000
_cell.angle_alpha   90.00
_cell.angle_beta   90.00
_cell.angle_gamma   90.00
#
_symmetry.space_group_name_H-M   'P 1'
#
loop_
_entity.id
_entity.type
_entity.pdbx_description
1 polymer ?
#
loop_
_entity_poly.entity_id
_entity_poly.type
_entity_poly.pdbx_seq_one_letter_code
_entity_poly.pdbx_strand_id
1 'polypeptide(L)'
;MGLMLTMTIIFSVGFSRVALGVHSMNQVLYGWSYGAWVALFLFKFVRPHLRVHINELHFHQQYLSYYLFRALLIWLVVITFSFFNYIVAKRDFIIPPPQLWLDNMLLKCNLAFDERKMFVSPAFIKMGLVSSPLGAYMGLLIDAKLFNGRTEQGAVKFQSEKMRALGRLGLSFVMISPLLVPYFMMRDDYSVLTQYICRTSVPFCLLFLFLFGFSKQVFTKYGLL
;
A
#
# COMPACT_ATOMS: atom_id res chain seq x y z
N MET A 1 -3.45 -15.48 -22.77
CA MET A 1 -2.25 -15.81 -21.97
C MET A 1 -2.18 -15.05 -20.64
N GLY A 2 -2.38 -13.72 -20.62
CA GLY A 2 -2.26 -12.92 -19.38
C GLY A 2 -3.19 -13.36 -18.23
N LEU A 3 -4.48 -13.62 -18.50
CA LEU A 3 -5.41 -14.06 -17.46
C LEU A 3 -5.00 -15.39 -16.81
N MET A 4 -4.57 -16.37 -17.62
CA MET A 4 -4.12 -17.67 -17.11
C MET A 4 -2.89 -17.50 -16.21
N LEU A 5 -1.91 -16.69 -16.64
CA LEU A 5 -0.73 -16.40 -15.83
C LEU A 5 -1.10 -15.73 -14.49
N THR A 6 -2.01 -14.75 -14.51
CA THR A 6 -2.49 -14.09 -13.29
C THR A 6 -3.16 -15.08 -12.34
N MET A 7 -4.02 -15.97 -12.86
CA MET A 7 -4.67 -16.99 -12.05
C MET A 7 -3.63 -17.95 -11.47
N THR A 8 -2.68 -18.43 -12.26
CA THR A 8 -1.59 -19.28 -11.79
C THR A 8 -0.81 -18.62 -10.65
N ILE A 9 -0.49 -17.34 -10.76
CA ILE A 9 0.21 -16.59 -9.69
C ILE A 9 -0.65 -16.51 -8.43
N ILE A 10 -1.93 -16.13 -8.54
CA ILE A 10 -2.83 -16.00 -7.38
C ILE A 10 -2.94 -17.32 -6.60
N PHE A 11 -3.12 -18.44 -7.31
CA PHE A 11 -3.21 -19.74 -6.67
C PHE A 11 -1.86 -20.20 -6.09
N SER A 12 -0.77 -20.03 -6.83
CA SER A 12 0.57 -20.43 -6.37
C SER A 12 0.98 -19.71 -5.09
N VAL A 13 0.68 -18.42 -4.96
CA VAL A 13 0.95 -17.65 -3.75
C VAL A 13 0.20 -18.23 -2.54
N GLY A 14 -1.08 -18.56 -2.67
CA GLY A 14 -1.84 -19.17 -1.57
C GLY A 14 -1.29 -20.55 -1.19
N PHE A 15 -1.07 -21.43 -2.17
CA PHE A 15 -0.57 -22.78 -1.92
C PHE A 15 0.84 -22.79 -1.31
N SER A 16 1.74 -21.89 -1.74
CA SER A 16 3.07 -21.77 -1.14
C SER A 16 3.02 -21.48 0.37
N ARG A 17 2.02 -20.73 0.83
CA ARG A 17 1.86 -20.45 2.27
C ARG A 17 1.39 -21.68 3.06
N VAL A 18 0.58 -22.52 2.44
CA VAL A 18 0.18 -23.81 3.03
C VAL A 18 1.38 -24.75 3.08
N ALA A 19 2.15 -24.84 2.00
CA ALA A 19 3.36 -25.67 1.93
C ALA A 19 4.43 -25.26 2.96
N LEU A 20 4.56 -23.95 3.24
CA LEU A 20 5.43 -23.43 4.29
C LEU A 20 4.88 -23.61 5.71
N GLY A 21 3.65 -24.12 5.87
CA GLY A 21 3.02 -24.35 7.18
C GLY A 21 2.65 -23.08 7.96
N VAL A 22 2.71 -21.90 7.32
CA VAL A 22 2.41 -20.59 7.97
C VAL A 22 0.93 -20.24 7.92
N HIS A 23 0.16 -20.86 7.03
CA HIS A 23 -1.29 -20.70 6.94
C HIS A 23 -2.00 -22.04 6.75
N SER A 24 -3.19 -22.18 7.32
CA SER A 24 -4.07 -23.33 7.04
C SER A 24 -4.80 -23.13 5.71
N MET A 25 -5.24 -24.24 5.10
CA MET A 25 -6.01 -24.17 3.84
C MET A 25 -7.28 -23.32 3.97
N ASN A 26 -7.95 -23.38 5.13
CA ASN A 26 -9.13 -22.56 5.41
C ASN A 26 -8.82 -21.06 5.43
N GLN A 27 -7.67 -20.66 5.98
CA GLN A 27 -7.22 -19.26 5.95
C GLN A 27 -6.96 -18.78 4.51
N VAL A 28 -6.37 -19.64 3.67
CA VAL A 28 -6.11 -19.32 2.26
C VAL A 28 -7.40 -19.20 1.45
N LEU A 29 -8.33 -20.16 1.59
CA LEU A 29 -9.64 -20.11 0.94
C LEU A 29 -10.44 -18.88 1.36
N TYR A 30 -10.42 -18.54 2.65
CA TYR A 30 -11.05 -17.31 3.16
C TYR A 30 -10.39 -16.06 2.56
N GLY A 31 -9.07 -16.02 2.47
CA GLY A 31 -8.35 -14.92 1.83
C GLY A 31 -8.74 -14.74 0.35
N TRP A 32 -8.86 -15.82 -0.41
CA TRP A 32 -9.29 -15.78 -1.81
C TRP A 32 -10.74 -15.33 -1.97
N SER A 33 -11.66 -15.86 -1.17
CA SER A 33 -13.07 -15.46 -1.24
C SER A 33 -13.26 -14.00 -0.85
N TYR A 34 -12.58 -13.55 0.21
CA TYR A 34 -12.58 -12.15 0.62
C TYR A 34 -11.97 -11.25 -0.47
N GLY A 35 -10.84 -11.64 -1.06
CA GLY A 35 -10.22 -10.91 -2.16
C GLY A 35 -11.13 -10.79 -3.38
N ALA A 36 -11.81 -11.88 -3.77
CA ALA A 36 -12.79 -11.86 -4.85
C ALA A 36 -13.97 -10.94 -4.54
N TRP A 37 -14.49 -10.98 -3.31
CA TRP A 37 -15.56 -10.10 -2.86
C TRP A 37 -15.15 -8.63 -2.91
N VAL A 38 -13.97 -8.27 -2.39
CA VAL A 38 -13.43 -6.91 -2.48
C VAL A 38 -13.25 -6.48 -3.93
N ALA A 39 -12.73 -7.33 -4.81
CA ALA A 39 -12.54 -7.02 -6.22
C ALA A 39 -13.88 -6.71 -6.93
N LEU A 40 -14.91 -7.53 -6.68
CA LEU A 40 -16.26 -7.30 -7.20
C LEU A 40 -16.88 -6.02 -6.64
N PHE A 41 -16.69 -5.75 -5.34
CA PHE A 41 -17.16 -4.53 -4.71
C PHE A 41 -16.51 -3.29 -5.33
N LEU A 42 -15.18 -3.29 -5.48
CA LEU A 42 -14.44 -2.21 -6.11
C LEU A 42 -14.87 -2.00 -7.57
N PHE A 43 -15.08 -3.09 -8.32
CA PHE A 43 -15.51 -3.03 -9.71
C PHE A 43 -16.91 -2.44 -9.86
N LYS A 44 -17.87 -2.90 -9.04
CA LYS A 44 -19.28 -2.53 -9.19
C LYS A 44 -19.60 -1.18 -8.55
N PHE A 45 -19.12 -0.93 -7.34
CA PHE A 45 -19.52 0.23 -6.55
C PHE A 45 -18.49 1.36 -6.61
N VAL A 46 -17.19 1.08 -6.60
CA VAL A 46 -16.18 2.13 -6.52
C VAL A 46 -15.81 2.68 -7.90
N ARG A 47 -15.60 1.80 -8.89
CA ARG A 47 -15.12 2.18 -10.23
C ARG A 47 -15.99 3.23 -10.94
N PRO A 48 -17.33 3.17 -10.92
CA PRO A 48 -18.16 4.17 -11.61
C PRO A 48 -17.97 5.57 -11.00
N HIS A 49 -18.03 5.68 -9.67
CA HIS A 49 -17.82 6.95 -8.98
C HIS A 49 -16.39 7.47 -9.16
N LEU A 50 -15.41 6.57 -9.17
CA LEU A 50 -14.02 6.94 -9.43
C LEU A 50 -13.85 7.54 -10.83
N ARG A 51 -14.52 7.00 -11.85
CA ARG A 51 -14.49 7.57 -13.21
C ARG A 51 -15.12 8.96 -13.26
N VAL A 52 -16.27 9.15 -12.61
CA VAL A 52 -16.91 10.48 -12.52
C VAL A 52 -15.98 11.48 -11.83
N HIS A 53 -15.40 11.09 -10.70
CA HIS A 53 -14.44 11.91 -9.96
C HIS A 53 -13.19 12.27 -10.79
N ILE A 54 -12.63 11.32 -11.53
CA ILE A 54 -11.49 11.59 -12.43
C ILE A 54 -11.87 12.59 -13.53
N ASN A 55 -13.06 12.45 -14.11
CA ASN A 55 -13.54 13.41 -15.11
C ASN A 55 -13.73 14.81 -14.50
N GLU A 56 -14.32 14.91 -13.31
CA GLU A 56 -14.46 16.18 -12.58
C GLU A 56 -13.10 16.86 -12.36
N LEU A 57 -12.10 16.09 -11.94
CA LEU A 57 -10.73 16.58 -11.75
C LEU A 57 -10.09 17.10 -13.04
N HIS A 58 -10.40 16.50 -14.18
CA HIS A 58 -9.86 16.93 -15.47
C HIS A 58 -10.43 18.29 -15.90
N PHE A 59 -11.72 18.52 -15.65
CA PHE A 59 -12.42 19.73 -16.11
C PHE A 59 -12.41 20.88 -15.09
N HIS A 60 -12.27 20.62 -13.79
CA HIS A 60 -12.43 21.64 -12.75
C HIS A 60 -11.23 21.74 -11.79
N GLN A 61 -10.14 22.35 -12.26
CA GLN A 61 -8.90 22.54 -11.47
C GLN A 61 -9.08 23.40 -10.20
N GLN A 62 -10.16 24.19 -10.11
CA GLN A 62 -10.44 25.07 -8.97
C GLN A 62 -10.73 24.30 -7.66
N TYR A 63 -11.08 23.00 -7.73
CA TYR A 63 -11.43 22.20 -6.55
C TYR A 63 -10.28 21.37 -5.97
N LEU A 64 -9.03 21.55 -6.44
CA LEU A 64 -7.89 20.76 -5.95
C LEU A 64 -7.78 20.79 -4.42
N SER A 65 -7.74 22.00 -3.83
CA SER A 65 -7.57 22.17 -2.39
C SER A 65 -8.72 21.52 -1.60
N TYR A 66 -9.93 21.57 -2.14
CA TYR A 66 -11.11 20.93 -1.56
C TYR A 66 -10.98 19.40 -1.52
N TYR A 67 -10.57 18.78 -2.64
CA TYR A 67 -10.37 17.32 -2.69
C TYR A 67 -9.19 16.86 -1.84
N LEU A 68 -8.09 17.61 -1.81
CA LEU A 68 -6.96 17.35 -0.92
C LEU A 68 -7.38 17.39 0.54
N PHE A 69 -8.13 18.42 0.94
CA PHE A 69 -8.63 18.55 2.31
C PHE A 69 -9.54 17.38 2.69
N ARG A 70 -10.47 16.98 1.80
CA ARG A 70 -11.33 15.81 2.03
C ARG A 70 -10.55 14.52 2.16
N ALA A 71 -9.55 14.29 1.30
CA ALA A 71 -8.71 13.11 1.38
C ALA A 71 -7.89 13.06 2.68
N LEU A 72 -7.35 14.20 3.11
CA LEU A 72 -6.66 14.33 4.39
C LEU A 72 -7.60 14.05 5.57
N LEU A 73 -8.83 14.54 5.54
CA LEU A 73 -9.83 14.29 6.58
C LEU A 73 -10.20 12.80 6.65
N ILE A 74 -10.45 12.15 5.51
CA ILE A 74 -10.73 10.71 5.45
C ILE A 74 -9.54 9.92 6.00
N TRP A 75 -8.33 10.27 5.59
CA TRP A 75 -7.12 9.62 6.09
C TRP A 75 -7.00 9.81 7.61
N LEU A 76 -7.21 11.01 8.14
CA LEU A 76 -7.16 11.28 9.58
C LEU A 76 -8.15 10.40 10.37
N VAL A 77 -9.37 10.23 9.85
CA VAL A 77 -10.38 9.32 10.44
C VAL A 77 -9.89 7.88 10.44
N VAL A 78 -9.31 7.40 9.32
CA VAL A 78 -8.77 6.04 9.21
C VAL A 78 -7.61 5.81 10.18
N ILE A 79 -6.69 6.77 10.30
CA ILE A 79 -5.57 6.69 11.25
C ILE A 79 -6.07 6.67 12.69
N THR A 80 -7.03 7.53 13.02
CA THR A 80 -7.63 7.62 14.36
C THR A 80 -8.31 6.31 14.74
N PHE A 81 -9.11 5.75 13.84
CA PHE A 81 -9.78 4.47 14.06
C PHE A 81 -8.77 3.32 14.20
N SER A 82 -7.72 3.31 13.38
CA SER A 82 -6.64 2.31 13.46
C SER A 82 -5.88 2.40 14.79
N PHE A 83 -5.61 3.61 15.26
CA PHE A 83 -4.95 3.86 16.55
C PHE A 83 -5.84 3.46 17.73
N PHE A 84 -7.14 3.80 17.67
CA PHE A 84 -8.11 3.36 18.66
C PHE A 84 -8.19 1.83 18.73
N ASN A 85 -8.30 1.14 17.59
CA ASN A 85 -8.28 -0.32 17.53
C ASN A 85 -7.00 -0.90 18.12
N TYR A 86 -5.86 -0.26 17.92
CA TYR A 86 -4.61 -0.67 18.54
C TYR A 86 -4.62 -0.50 20.07
N ILE A 87 -5.16 0.60 20.60
CA ILE A 87 -5.31 0.79 22.04
C ILE A 87 -6.23 -0.28 22.64
N VAL A 88 -7.39 -0.50 22.01
CA VAL A 88 -8.36 -1.51 22.45
C VAL A 88 -7.74 -2.90 22.40
N ALA A 89 -7.13 -3.28 21.28
CA ALA A 89 -6.43 -4.55 21.15
C ALA A 89 -5.33 -4.70 22.20
N LYS A 90 -4.51 -3.68 22.43
CA LYS A 90 -3.45 -3.72 23.45
C LYS A 90 -3.99 -3.85 24.87
N ARG A 91 -5.13 -3.22 25.18
CA ARG A 91 -5.78 -3.30 26.50
C ARG A 91 -6.45 -4.64 26.73
N ASP A 92 -7.16 -5.15 25.72
CA ASP A 92 -8.00 -6.33 25.85
C ASP A 92 -7.23 -7.63 25.58
N PHE A 93 -6.04 -7.57 24.94
CA PHE A 93 -5.08 -8.69 24.90
C PHE A 93 -4.33 -8.92 26.23
N ILE A 94 -4.73 -8.28 27.34
CA ILE A 94 -4.26 -8.63 28.70
C ILE A 94 -5.03 -9.87 29.19
N ILE A 95 -4.89 -10.98 28.47
CA ILE A 95 -5.20 -12.34 28.91
C ILE A 95 -4.15 -13.16 28.15
N PRO A 96 -3.29 -13.95 28.83
CA PRO A 96 -2.17 -14.58 28.14
C PRO A 96 -2.68 -15.23 26.86
N PRO A 97 -1.97 -15.08 25.71
CA PRO A 97 -2.31 -15.87 24.53
C PRO A 97 -2.48 -17.31 25.03
N PRO A 98 -3.55 -18.04 24.64
CA PRO A 98 -3.83 -19.35 25.21
C PRO A 98 -2.52 -20.10 25.30
N GLN A 99 -2.09 -20.55 26.48
CA GLN A 99 -0.71 -21.03 26.68
C GLN A 99 -0.31 -22.04 25.58
N LEU A 100 -1.29 -22.85 25.17
CA LEU A 100 -1.27 -23.73 24.01
C LEU A 100 -0.80 -23.07 22.69
N TRP A 101 -1.28 -21.87 22.34
CA TRP A 101 -0.84 -21.12 21.17
C TRP A 101 0.62 -20.69 21.28
N LEU A 102 1.04 -20.23 22.46
CA LEU A 102 2.43 -19.84 22.71
C LEU A 102 3.35 -21.05 22.60
N ASP A 103 2.99 -22.15 23.24
CA ASP A 103 3.73 -23.41 23.21
C ASP A 103 3.86 -23.93 21.77
N ASN A 104 2.77 -23.87 20.99
CA ASN A 104 2.78 -24.24 19.57
C ASN A 104 3.69 -23.35 18.72
N MET A 105 3.76 -22.06 19.04
CA MET A 105 4.67 -21.13 18.35
C MET A 105 6.12 -21.37 18.73
N LEU A 106 6.42 -21.58 20.01
CA LEU A 106 7.76 -21.93 20.49
C LEU A 106 8.26 -23.23 19.85
N LEU A 107 7.39 -24.25 19.80
CA LEU A 107 7.67 -25.55 19.19
C LEU A 107 7.93 -25.45 17.68
N LYS A 108 7.25 -24.54 16.97
CA LYS A 108 7.43 -24.37 15.52
C LYS A 108 8.59 -23.44 15.16
N CYS A 109 8.83 -22.41 15.96
CA CYS A 109 9.74 -21.33 15.58
C CYS A 109 11.15 -21.49 16.15
N ASN A 110 11.40 -22.29 17.20
CA ASN A 110 12.74 -22.48 17.79
C ASN A 110 13.49 -21.16 18.06
N LEU A 111 12.76 -20.07 18.33
CA LEU A 111 13.32 -18.72 18.49
C LEU A 111 13.08 -18.20 19.90
N ALA A 112 14.05 -17.45 20.43
CA ALA A 112 13.92 -16.71 21.67
C ALA A 112 12.71 -15.77 21.58
N PHE A 113 11.79 -15.92 22.52
CA PHE A 113 10.49 -15.27 22.49
C PHE A 113 10.57 -13.86 23.05
N ASP A 114 10.21 -12.87 22.22
CA ASP A 114 10.03 -11.47 22.64
C ASP A 114 8.58 -11.06 22.38
N GLU A 115 7.76 -11.09 23.43
CA GLU A 115 6.33 -10.76 23.39
C GLU A 115 6.06 -9.39 22.76
N ARG A 116 6.93 -8.40 22.99
CA ARG A 116 6.72 -7.05 22.44
C ARG A 116 6.88 -7.04 20.93
N LYS A 117 7.76 -7.90 20.39
CA LYS A 117 8.04 -7.97 18.96
C LYS A 117 7.05 -8.81 18.17
N MET A 118 6.31 -9.73 18.80
CA MET A 118 5.49 -10.69 18.04
C MET A 118 4.04 -10.26 17.80
N PHE A 119 3.35 -9.61 18.75
CA PHE A 119 1.88 -9.70 18.75
C PHE A 119 1.13 -8.48 18.24
N VAL A 120 1.50 -7.26 18.63
CA VAL A 120 0.62 -6.09 18.41
C VAL A 120 1.34 -4.95 17.69
N SER A 121 2.57 -4.65 18.07
CA SER A 121 3.32 -3.52 17.53
C SER A 121 3.65 -3.64 16.04
N PRO A 122 4.12 -4.79 15.51
CA PRO A 122 4.47 -4.88 14.08
C PRO A 122 3.26 -4.77 13.15
N ALA A 123 2.12 -5.35 13.55
CA ALA A 123 0.89 -5.28 12.77
C ALA A 123 0.40 -3.83 12.68
N PHE A 124 0.37 -3.13 13.81
CA PHE A 124 0.03 -1.71 13.84
C PHE A 124 0.98 -0.86 13.01
N ILE A 125 2.30 -1.05 13.16
CA ILE A 125 3.31 -0.33 12.36
C ILE A 125 3.07 -0.55 10.86
N LYS A 126 2.80 -1.80 10.44
CA LYS A 126 2.49 -2.13 9.04
C LYS A 126 1.18 -1.53 8.54
N MET A 127 0.21 -1.23 9.42
CA MET A 127 -0.99 -0.49 9.00
C MET A 127 -0.67 0.91 8.49
N GLY A 128 0.51 1.48 8.77
CA GLY A 128 0.95 2.74 8.16
C GLY A 128 0.98 2.70 6.62
N LEU A 129 1.00 1.50 6.01
CA LEU A 129 0.82 1.32 4.56
C LEU A 129 -0.52 1.88 4.04
N VAL A 130 -1.51 2.10 4.91
CA VAL A 130 -2.79 2.76 4.57
C VAL A 130 -2.62 4.22 4.13
N SER A 131 -1.45 4.81 4.33
CA SER A 131 -1.11 6.14 3.79
C SER A 131 -0.71 6.10 2.31
N SER A 132 -0.46 4.92 1.74
CA SER A 132 -0.09 4.77 0.32
C SER A 132 -1.19 5.26 -0.63
N PRO A 133 -2.48 4.91 -0.45
CA PRO A 133 -3.57 5.45 -1.26
C PRO A 133 -3.73 6.96 -1.17
N LEU A 134 -3.49 7.56 0.02
CA LEU A 134 -3.50 9.02 0.17
C LEU A 134 -2.38 9.64 -0.68
N GLY A 135 -1.16 9.14 -0.54
CA GLY A 135 -0.02 9.59 -1.34
C GLY A 135 -0.27 9.48 -2.84
N ALA A 136 -0.77 8.31 -3.29
CA ALA A 136 -1.10 8.07 -4.68
C ALA A 136 -2.15 9.06 -5.18
N TYR A 137 -3.21 9.29 -4.41
CA TYR A 137 -4.29 10.20 -4.76
C TYR A 137 -3.79 11.65 -4.83
N MET A 138 -3.01 12.10 -3.85
CA MET A 138 -2.36 13.41 -3.88
C MET A 138 -1.44 13.56 -5.10
N GLY A 139 -0.70 12.51 -5.46
CA GLY A 139 0.15 12.48 -6.66
C GLY A 139 -0.65 12.66 -7.93
N LEU A 140 -1.75 11.93 -8.09
CA LEU A 140 -2.67 12.06 -9.23
C LEU A 140 -3.29 13.45 -9.31
N LEU A 141 -3.65 14.03 -8.17
CA LEU A 141 -4.20 15.38 -8.09
C LEU A 141 -3.18 16.46 -8.52
N ILE A 142 -1.94 16.32 -8.10
CA ILE A 142 -0.83 17.17 -8.54
C ILE A 142 -0.57 16.98 -10.05
N ASP A 143 -0.58 15.73 -10.54
CA ASP A 143 -0.43 15.43 -11.97
C ASP A 143 -1.56 16.07 -12.81
N ALA A 144 -2.80 15.96 -12.34
CA ALA A 144 -3.95 16.55 -13.01
C ALA A 144 -3.84 18.07 -13.13
N LYS A 145 -3.42 18.75 -12.04
CA LYS A 145 -3.28 20.21 -12.02
C LYS A 145 -2.07 20.71 -12.80
N LEU A 146 -0.89 20.13 -12.59
CA LEU A 146 0.34 20.64 -13.20
C LEU A 146 0.49 20.27 -14.68
N PHE A 147 -0.23 19.23 -15.16
CA PHE A 147 -0.01 18.68 -16.49
C PHE A 147 -1.27 18.46 -17.30
N ASN A 148 -2.39 19.06 -16.87
CA ASN A 148 -3.66 19.01 -17.56
C ASN A 148 -4.11 17.58 -17.91
N GLY A 149 -3.78 16.61 -17.05
CA GLY A 149 -4.16 15.20 -17.25
C GLY A 149 -3.86 14.64 -18.64
N ARG A 150 -2.72 15.02 -19.28
CA ARG A 150 -2.30 14.55 -20.63
C ARG A 150 -1.97 13.04 -20.72
N THR A 151 -2.60 12.23 -19.90
CA THR A 151 -2.42 10.78 -19.85
C THR A 151 -3.01 10.08 -21.09
N GLU A 152 -3.87 10.75 -21.86
CA GLU A 152 -4.53 10.14 -23.04
C GLU A 152 -3.89 10.47 -24.41
N GLN A 153 -3.11 11.54 -24.55
CA GLN A 153 -2.60 11.95 -25.89
C GLN A 153 -1.33 11.23 -26.35
N GLY A 154 -0.82 10.30 -25.54
CA GLY A 154 0.38 9.51 -25.86
C GLY A 154 0.16 8.04 -25.56
N ALA A 155 -0.74 7.39 -26.29
CA ALA A 155 -0.62 5.94 -26.51
C ALA A 155 0.67 5.73 -27.34
N VAL A 156 1.80 5.69 -26.63
CA VAL A 156 3.13 5.51 -27.18
C VAL A 156 3.14 4.23 -28.01
N LYS A 157 3.67 4.31 -29.24
CA LYS A 157 3.75 3.16 -30.16
C LYS A 157 4.67 2.10 -29.53
N PHE A 158 4.11 0.90 -29.32
CA PHE A 158 4.62 -0.18 -28.47
C PHE A 158 5.99 -0.81 -28.83
N GLN A 159 6.65 -0.38 -29.91
CA GLN A 159 7.77 -1.13 -30.50
C GLN A 159 9.18 -0.72 -30.03
N SER A 160 9.37 0.46 -29.41
CA SER A 160 10.66 0.86 -28.81
C SER A 160 10.67 0.76 -27.26
N GLU A 161 9.70 0.04 -26.68
CA GLU A 161 9.25 0.27 -25.30
C GLU A 161 10.03 -0.42 -24.18
N LYS A 162 10.70 -1.55 -24.42
CA LYS A 162 11.26 -2.33 -23.29
C LYS A 162 12.37 -1.59 -22.55
N MET A 163 13.31 -0.97 -23.28
CA MET A 163 14.40 -0.20 -22.66
C MET A 163 13.89 1.09 -22.00
N ARG A 164 12.87 1.73 -22.57
CA ARG A 164 12.23 2.90 -21.95
C ARG A 164 11.46 2.50 -20.69
N ALA A 165 10.74 1.38 -20.71
CA ALA A 165 10.05 0.83 -19.54
C ALA A 165 11.02 0.44 -18.43
N LEU A 166 12.13 -0.24 -18.77
CA LEU A 166 13.22 -0.55 -17.84
C LEU A 166 13.86 0.73 -17.29
N GLY A 167 14.11 1.74 -18.13
CA GLY A 167 14.61 3.04 -17.71
C GLY A 167 13.65 3.76 -16.75
N ARG A 168 12.34 3.71 -17.01
CA ARG A 168 11.31 4.24 -16.11
C ARG A 168 11.32 3.52 -14.76
N LEU A 169 11.39 2.19 -14.76
CA LEU A 169 11.45 1.40 -13.53
C LEU A 169 12.72 1.68 -12.72
N GLY A 170 13.88 1.71 -13.38
CA GLY A 170 15.16 2.02 -12.75
C GLY A 170 15.19 3.42 -12.15
N LEU A 171 14.74 4.42 -12.91
CA LEU A 171 14.70 5.81 -12.44
C LEU A 171 13.67 6.01 -11.32
N SER A 172 12.49 5.38 -11.41
CA SER A 172 11.54 5.32 -10.29
C SER A 172 12.19 4.74 -9.04
N PHE A 173 12.90 3.61 -9.16
CA PHE A 173 13.58 2.99 -8.03
C PHE A 173 14.62 3.92 -7.39
N VAL A 174 15.44 4.60 -8.20
CA VAL A 174 16.42 5.58 -7.72
C VAL A 174 15.75 6.73 -6.98
N MET A 175 14.70 7.34 -7.55
CA MET A 175 13.96 8.44 -6.91
C MET A 175 13.29 8.03 -5.60
N ILE A 176 12.83 6.79 -5.53
CA ILE A 176 12.11 6.23 -4.39
C ILE A 176 13.07 5.80 -3.28
N SER A 177 14.28 5.36 -3.63
CA SER A 177 15.21 4.76 -2.67
C SER A 177 15.48 5.59 -1.41
N PRO A 178 15.66 6.94 -1.46
CA PRO A 178 15.88 7.73 -0.25
C PRO A 178 14.66 7.76 0.68
N LEU A 179 13.45 7.67 0.11
CA LEU A 179 12.20 7.62 0.88
C LEU A 179 12.02 6.28 1.59
N LEU A 180 12.66 5.20 1.10
CA LEU A 180 12.64 3.89 1.75
C LEU A 180 13.70 3.76 2.85
N VAL A 181 14.68 4.67 2.94
CA VAL A 181 15.74 4.61 3.95
C VAL A 181 15.18 4.55 5.38
N PRO A 182 14.21 5.39 5.79
CA PRO A 182 13.62 5.29 7.13
C PRO A 182 12.99 3.92 7.43
N TYR A 183 12.43 3.25 6.42
CA TYR A 183 11.81 1.93 6.60
C TYR A 183 12.84 0.87 7.03
N PHE A 184 14.05 0.92 6.45
CA PHE A 184 15.13 -0.04 6.69
C PHE A 184 16.07 0.36 7.83
N MET A 185 16.34 1.66 8.04
CA MET A 185 17.33 2.12 9.02
C MET A 185 16.74 2.39 10.41
N MET A 186 15.42 2.54 10.54
CA MET A 186 14.81 2.82 11.83
C MET A 186 14.86 1.58 12.74
N ARG A 187 15.47 1.76 13.91
CA ARG A 187 15.60 0.71 14.94
C ARG A 187 14.24 0.36 15.56
N ASP A 188 14.13 -0.85 16.11
CA ASP A 188 12.89 -1.35 16.70
C ASP A 188 12.63 -0.84 18.13
N ASP A 189 13.58 -0.12 18.74
CA ASP A 189 13.52 0.42 20.11
C ASP A 189 12.72 1.73 20.24
N TYR A 190 12.44 2.41 19.12
CA TYR A 190 11.61 3.62 19.12
C TYR A 190 10.16 3.33 19.52
N SER A 191 9.46 4.38 19.96
CA SER A 191 8.03 4.28 20.29
C SER A 191 7.21 3.78 19.09
N VAL A 192 6.15 3.01 19.36
CA VAL A 192 5.28 2.45 18.32
C VAL A 192 4.70 3.53 17.41
N LEU A 193 4.37 4.70 17.96
CA LEU A 193 3.87 5.83 17.18
C LEU A 193 4.96 6.43 16.27
N THR A 194 6.19 6.58 16.78
CA THR A 194 7.31 7.05 15.96
C THR A 194 7.59 6.07 14.83
N GLN A 195 7.60 4.76 15.11
CA GLN A 195 7.76 3.74 14.06
C GLN A 195 6.60 3.80 13.05
N TYR A 196 5.36 3.92 13.51
CA TYR A 196 4.21 4.06 12.63
C TYR A 196 4.32 5.27 11.68
N ILE A 197 4.68 6.45 12.21
CA ILE A 197 4.76 7.68 11.41
C ILE A 197 5.99 7.65 10.50
N CYS A 198 7.17 7.46 11.08
CA CYS A 198 8.45 7.67 10.41
C CYS A 198 8.94 6.44 9.64
N ARG A 199 8.56 5.23 10.02
CA ARG A 199 8.98 4.00 9.32
C ARG A 199 8.04 3.65 8.18
N THR A 200 6.73 3.83 8.36
CA THR A 200 5.73 3.34 7.39
C THR A 200 4.86 4.46 6.84
N SER A 201 4.10 5.18 7.65
CA SER A 201 3.05 6.11 7.18
C SER A 201 3.57 7.23 6.26
N VAL A 202 4.54 8.04 6.72
CA VAL A 202 5.10 9.15 5.94
C VAL A 202 5.93 8.65 4.76
N PRO A 203 6.88 7.71 4.92
CA PRO A 203 7.63 7.15 3.80
C PRO A 203 6.76 6.63 2.68
N PHE A 204 5.72 5.84 2.99
CA PHE A 204 4.84 5.26 1.97
C PHE A 204 3.88 6.30 1.38
N CYS A 205 3.43 7.29 2.14
CA CYS A 205 2.69 8.42 1.58
C CYS A 205 3.54 9.16 0.53
N LEU A 206 4.77 9.54 0.88
CA LEU A 206 5.68 10.24 -0.03
C LEU A 206 6.07 9.36 -1.22
N LEU A 207 6.39 8.09 -0.99
CA LEU A 207 6.68 7.09 -2.02
C LEU A 207 5.64 7.12 -3.14
N PHE A 208 4.36 6.99 -2.77
CA PHE A 208 3.27 6.94 -3.73
C PHE A 208 2.95 8.32 -4.31
N LEU A 209 3.12 9.41 -3.54
CA LEU A 209 3.05 10.77 -4.05
C LEU A 209 4.06 11.01 -5.18
N PHE A 210 5.31 10.63 -4.97
CA PHE A 210 6.38 10.74 -5.97
C PHE A 210 6.13 9.84 -7.17
N LEU A 211 5.74 8.59 -6.93
CA LEU A 211 5.47 7.63 -7.99
C LEU A 211 4.34 8.08 -8.91
N PHE A 212 3.24 8.62 -8.36
CA PHE A 212 2.07 9.00 -9.15
C PHE A 212 2.04 10.47 -9.60
N GLY A 213 2.76 11.37 -8.92
CA GLY A 213 2.80 12.80 -9.28
C GLY A 213 4.06 13.23 -10.04
N PHE A 214 5.24 12.82 -9.56
CA PHE A 214 6.52 13.37 -10.04
C PHE A 214 7.24 12.50 -11.05
N SER A 215 7.07 11.17 -11.01
CA SER A 215 7.77 10.24 -11.91
C SER A 215 7.56 10.61 -13.39
N LYS A 216 6.33 11.01 -13.73
CA LYS A 216 5.94 11.46 -15.07
C LYS A 216 6.66 12.75 -15.51
N GLN A 217 6.95 13.68 -14.60
CA GLN A 217 7.76 14.90 -14.89
C GLN A 217 9.13 14.48 -15.37
N VAL A 218 9.74 13.63 -14.57
CA VAL A 218 11.10 13.17 -14.78
C VAL A 218 11.18 12.40 -16.10
N PHE A 219 10.21 11.53 -16.38
CA PHE A 219 10.16 10.81 -17.65
C PHE A 219 9.96 11.73 -18.86
N THR A 220 9.11 12.74 -18.76
CA THR A 220 8.91 13.70 -19.86
C THR A 220 10.19 14.48 -20.12
N LYS A 221 10.82 14.98 -19.05
CA LYS A 221 12.03 15.80 -19.13
C LYS A 221 13.21 15.07 -19.76
N TYR A 222 13.34 13.76 -19.51
CA TYR A 222 14.40 12.92 -20.08
C TYR A 222 14.01 12.20 -21.38
N GLY A 223 12.86 12.52 -21.98
CA GLY A 223 12.41 11.86 -23.22
C GLY A 223 12.16 10.35 -23.06
N LEU A 224 11.87 9.92 -21.83
CA LEU A 224 11.55 8.53 -21.50
C LEU A 224 10.05 8.23 -21.66
N LEU A 225 9.21 9.26 -21.79
CA LEU A 225 7.77 9.14 -22.06
C LEU A 225 7.47 8.78 -23.51
#